data_AF-A0A6J7MQY8-F1
#
_entry.id   AF-A0A6J7MQY8-F1
#
_cell.length_a   1.000
_cell.length_b   1.000
_cell.length_c   1.000
_cell.angle_alpha   90.00
_cell.angle_beta   90.00
_cell.angle_gamma   90.00
#
_symmetry.space_group_name_H-M   'P 1'
#
loop_
_entity.id
_entity.type
_entity.pdbx_description
1 polymer ?
#
loop_
_entity_poly.entity_id
_entity_poly.type
_entity_poly.pdbx_seq_one_letter_code
_entity_poly.pdbx_strand_id
1 'polypeptide(L)'
;MTESFWIETLGCPKNEVDSDKLVGTMLADGLVPADSPSSADVVVVNTCAFVEQARQESIDTILGLDSVRAPGARLVVTGCMAERYGEELAQALPEIDSVAGFGVPVTLGSTRGSKSSPFDLLNLPRPKSESPWAYVKIAEGCDRACGFCAIPTFRGKQRSRSIDDILAEVDALEAREIVLVAQDLAAYGRDQGVGERSIVPLMNAVVDRVDRVRLLYLYPSDLTDELIDAICSSGVPYFDLSLQHVSSPLLRAMKRWGDGDRFASRIATIREREPEAAFRSNFIVGYPGETEDDHDQLLKFVESVRLDWCGFFPFSREEGTHAANLDNQVPEGLVAERLAELTELQDRMTWAKRDEMIGSVVEVLVDSPGVGRTWREAPEIDGIVNLPTDLSQGSFATVKIVDALGPDLVAEGASVPEDDES
;
A
#
# COMPACT_ATOMS: atom_id res chain seq x y z
N MET A 1 -25.08 21.52 18.04
CA MET A 1 -24.50 21.70 16.70
C MET A 1 -23.92 20.34 16.31
N THR A 2 -24.07 19.95 15.06
CA THR A 2 -23.46 18.72 14.55
C THR A 2 -21.98 18.99 14.39
N GLU A 3 -21.11 18.22 15.03
CA GLU A 3 -19.66 18.42 14.93
C GLU A 3 -19.16 18.00 13.55
N SER A 4 -18.26 18.78 12.95
CA SER A 4 -17.60 18.44 11.68
C SER A 4 -16.23 17.78 11.91
N PHE A 5 -15.79 16.94 10.98
CA PHE A 5 -14.48 16.30 11.05
C PHE A 5 -13.70 16.39 9.73
N TRP A 6 -12.37 16.45 9.85
CA TRP A 6 -11.40 16.27 8.77
C TRP A 6 -10.51 15.09 9.13
N ILE A 7 -10.15 14.25 8.17
CA ILE A 7 -9.16 13.19 8.35
C ILE A 7 -8.06 13.32 7.30
N GLU A 8 -6.82 13.40 7.75
CA GLU A 8 -5.63 13.36 6.92
C GLU A 8 -5.01 11.97 7.04
N THR A 9 -4.82 11.28 5.91
CA THR A 9 -4.34 9.90 5.88
C THR A 9 -2.95 9.85 5.29
N LEU A 10 -1.99 9.31 6.07
CA LEU A 10 -0.62 9.15 5.64
C LEU A 10 -0.21 7.68 5.61
N GLY A 11 0.80 7.38 4.80
CA GLY A 11 1.51 6.11 4.84
C GLY A 11 1.15 5.16 3.70
N CYS A 12 0.26 4.20 3.96
CA CYS A 12 0.07 3.07 3.05
C CYS A 12 -1.40 2.66 2.92
N PRO A 13 -1.76 1.85 1.91
CA PRO A 13 -3.13 1.34 1.71
C PRO A 13 -3.80 0.74 2.95
N LYS A 14 -3.02 0.16 3.87
CA LYS A 14 -3.56 -0.39 5.13
C LYS A 14 -4.06 0.70 6.08
N ASN A 15 -3.39 1.86 6.10
CA ASN A 15 -3.81 3.02 6.87
C ASN A 15 -5.04 3.69 6.24
N GLU A 16 -5.17 3.68 4.91
CA GLU A 16 -6.37 4.18 4.22
C GLU A 16 -7.62 3.40 4.61
N VAL A 17 -7.54 2.06 4.61
CA VAL A 17 -8.64 1.24 5.15
C VAL A 17 -8.94 1.60 6.60
N ASP A 18 -7.91 1.82 7.44
CA ASP A 18 -8.11 2.26 8.83
C ASP A 18 -8.83 3.62 8.91
N SER A 19 -8.47 4.57 8.06
CA SER A 19 -9.13 5.88 7.96
C SER A 19 -10.59 5.75 7.56
N ASP A 20 -10.93 4.95 6.54
CA ASP A 20 -12.32 4.78 6.12
C ASP A 20 -13.20 4.17 7.22
N LYS A 21 -12.63 3.28 8.03
CA LYS A 21 -13.30 2.67 9.19
C LYS A 21 -13.55 3.70 10.29
N LEU A 22 -12.58 4.61 10.50
CA LEU A 22 -12.75 5.75 11.39
C LEU A 22 -13.81 6.72 10.87
N VAL A 23 -13.82 7.02 9.57
CA VAL A 23 -14.87 7.82 8.91
C VAL A 23 -16.23 7.19 9.14
N GLY A 24 -16.39 5.89 8.90
CA GLY A 24 -17.64 5.16 9.16
C GLY A 24 -18.11 5.29 10.61
N THR A 25 -17.18 5.22 11.57
CA THR A 25 -17.47 5.41 13.00
C THR A 25 -17.91 6.84 13.31
N MET A 26 -17.21 7.85 12.80
CA MET A 26 -17.53 9.26 13.01
C MET A 26 -18.89 9.63 12.41
N LEU A 27 -19.21 9.13 11.22
CA LEU A 27 -20.52 9.29 10.59
C LEU A 27 -21.64 8.63 11.43
N ALA A 28 -21.39 7.43 11.97
CA ALA A 28 -22.35 6.74 12.83
C ALA A 28 -22.57 7.46 14.17
N ASP A 29 -21.54 8.14 14.69
CA ASP A 29 -21.62 9.02 15.87
C ASP A 29 -22.33 10.35 15.57
N GLY A 30 -22.66 10.62 14.31
CA GLY A 30 -23.42 11.78 13.86
C GLY A 30 -22.56 13.00 13.53
N LEU A 31 -21.25 12.83 13.36
CA LEU A 31 -20.38 13.88 12.82
C LEU A 31 -20.55 13.98 11.30
N VAL A 32 -20.15 15.11 10.72
CA VAL A 32 -20.21 15.36 9.26
C VAL A 32 -18.82 15.69 8.70
N PRO A 33 -18.49 15.27 7.47
CA PRO A 33 -17.23 15.67 6.83
C PRO A 33 -17.15 17.20 6.68
N ALA A 34 -15.99 17.76 6.94
CA ALA A 34 -15.66 19.16 6.68
C ALA A 34 -15.05 19.32 5.27
N ASP A 35 -15.28 20.46 4.62
CA ASP A 35 -14.67 20.76 3.31
C ASP A 35 -13.17 21.08 3.41
N SER A 36 -12.69 21.40 4.62
CA SER A 36 -11.29 21.74 4.88
C SER A 36 -10.91 21.50 6.34
N PRO A 37 -9.60 21.35 6.66
CA PRO A 37 -9.13 21.32 8.05
C PRO A 37 -9.55 22.55 8.87
N SER A 38 -9.61 23.72 8.21
CA SER A 38 -9.97 25.01 8.83
C SER A 38 -11.45 25.17 9.16
N SER A 39 -12.30 24.25 8.70
CA SER A 39 -13.75 24.21 8.98
C SER A 39 -14.18 23.00 9.83
N ALA A 40 -13.22 22.18 10.25
CA ALA A 40 -13.46 20.99 11.07
C ALA A 40 -13.45 21.31 12.58
N ASP A 41 -14.37 20.72 13.34
CA ASP A 41 -14.34 20.71 14.81
C ASP A 41 -13.35 19.65 15.35
N VAL A 42 -13.11 18.59 14.56
CA VAL A 42 -12.15 17.51 14.85
C VAL A 42 -11.27 17.27 13.63
N VAL A 43 -9.96 17.42 13.80
CA VAL A 43 -8.95 17.08 12.79
C VAL A 43 -8.26 15.79 13.24
N VAL A 44 -8.36 14.72 12.45
CA VAL A 44 -7.72 13.44 12.70
C VAL A 44 -6.53 13.28 11.76
N VAL A 45 -5.37 12.88 12.26
CA VAL A 45 -4.19 12.56 11.44
C VAL A 45 -3.85 11.09 11.64
N ASN A 46 -4.04 10.28 10.60
CA ASN A 46 -3.67 8.86 10.60
C ASN A 46 -2.23 8.69 10.11
N THR A 47 -1.32 8.49 11.05
CA THR A 47 0.13 8.58 10.84
C THR A 47 0.79 7.27 10.45
N CYS A 48 1.94 7.40 9.78
CA CYS A 48 2.82 6.29 9.45
C CYS A 48 4.03 6.24 10.38
N ALA A 49 4.52 5.04 10.67
CA ALA A 49 5.75 4.83 11.46
C ALA A 49 6.66 3.77 10.84
N PHE A 50 6.53 3.56 9.53
CA PHE A 50 7.23 2.48 8.84
C PHE A 50 8.72 2.77 8.67
N VAL A 51 9.06 3.99 8.25
CA VAL A 51 10.43 4.47 8.04
C VAL A 51 10.58 5.89 8.57
N GLU A 52 11.81 6.32 8.80
CA GLU A 52 12.16 7.67 9.30
C GLU A 52 11.53 8.81 8.48
N GLN A 53 11.62 8.75 7.15
CA GLN A 53 11.02 9.78 6.28
C GLN A 53 9.51 9.91 6.48
N ALA A 54 8.79 8.79 6.60
CA ALA A 54 7.35 8.79 6.82
C ALA A 54 6.96 9.29 8.24
N ARG A 55 7.85 9.11 9.22
CA ARG A 55 7.70 9.70 10.56
C ARG A 55 7.86 11.21 10.51
N GLN A 56 8.85 11.71 9.77
CA GLN A 56 9.06 13.14 9.59
C GLN A 56 7.87 13.79 8.87
N GLU A 57 7.40 13.20 7.78
CA GLU A 57 6.18 13.63 7.07
C GLU A 57 4.96 13.67 8.00
N SER A 58 4.81 12.67 8.87
CA SER A 58 3.73 12.64 9.86
C SER A 58 3.82 13.81 10.84
N ILE A 59 5.01 14.13 11.36
CA ILE A 59 5.23 15.27 12.25
C ILE A 59 4.95 16.59 11.53
N ASP A 60 5.48 16.77 10.33
CA ASP A 60 5.31 18.01 9.56
C ASP A 60 3.84 18.25 9.23
N THR A 61 3.09 17.18 8.90
CA THR A 61 1.65 17.25 8.65
C THR A 61 0.86 17.62 9.90
N ILE A 62 1.20 17.05 11.06
CA ILE A 62 0.57 17.38 12.35
C ILE A 62 0.74 18.88 12.64
N LEU A 63 1.96 19.40 12.52
CA LEU A 63 2.27 20.81 12.76
C LEU A 63 1.60 21.73 11.72
N GLY A 64 1.59 21.31 10.45
CA GLY A 64 0.90 22.01 9.37
C GLY A 64 -0.60 22.15 9.65
N LEU A 65 -1.26 21.06 10.06
CA LEU A 65 -2.68 21.05 10.37
C LEU A 65 -3.03 21.82 11.64
N ASP A 66 -2.20 21.77 12.68
CA ASP A 66 -2.34 22.64 13.87
C ASP A 66 -2.36 24.13 13.48
N SER A 67 -1.52 24.53 12.53
CA SER A 67 -1.44 25.93 12.10
C SER A 67 -2.68 26.44 11.33
N VAL A 68 -3.49 25.54 10.75
CA VAL A 68 -4.65 25.89 9.92
C VAL A 68 -6.00 25.50 10.50
N ARG A 69 -6.05 24.62 11.51
CA ARG A 69 -7.30 24.15 12.12
C ARG A 69 -8.09 25.31 12.74
N ALA A 70 -9.41 25.15 12.82
CA ALA A 70 -10.26 26.17 13.43
C ALA A 70 -9.89 26.40 14.92
N PRO A 71 -10.01 27.63 15.46
CA PRO A 71 -9.77 27.86 16.88
C PRO A 71 -10.71 27.02 17.76
N GLY A 72 -10.14 26.19 18.63
CA GLY A 72 -10.88 25.26 19.49
C GLY A 72 -11.22 23.92 18.84
N ALA A 73 -10.83 23.69 17.58
CA ALA A 73 -10.86 22.37 16.97
C ALA A 73 -9.85 21.45 17.64
N ARG A 74 -10.23 20.17 17.80
CA ARG A 74 -9.39 19.14 18.41
C ARG A 74 -8.51 18.48 17.36
N LEU A 75 -7.23 18.27 17.65
CA LEU A 75 -6.32 17.48 16.82
C LEU A 75 -6.05 16.13 17.47
N VAL A 76 -6.48 15.07 16.78
CA VAL A 76 -6.34 13.69 17.22
C VAL A 76 -5.35 12.99 16.31
N VAL A 77 -4.30 12.41 16.88
CA VAL A 77 -3.30 11.63 16.13
C VAL A 77 -3.56 10.14 16.32
N THR A 78 -3.69 9.41 15.23
CA THR A 78 -3.89 7.95 15.21
C THR A 78 -2.89 7.27 14.27
N GLY A 79 -3.03 5.96 14.06
CA GLY A 79 -2.20 5.19 13.14
C GLY A 79 -0.96 4.56 13.78
N CYS A 80 0.01 4.18 12.95
CA CYS A 80 1.19 3.43 13.37
C CYS A 80 2.08 4.21 14.34
N MET A 81 2.20 5.53 14.16
CA MET A 81 3.05 6.35 15.02
C MET A 81 2.42 6.54 16.39
N ALA A 82 1.09 6.74 16.44
CA ALA A 82 0.33 6.78 17.68
C ALA A 82 0.44 5.47 18.48
N GLU A 83 0.36 4.32 17.80
CA GLU A 83 0.49 3.01 18.46
C GLU A 83 1.90 2.76 19.00
N ARG A 84 2.93 3.08 18.22
CA ARG A 84 4.32 2.74 18.56
C ARG A 84 5.01 3.76 19.47
N TYR A 85 4.76 5.05 19.24
CA TYR A 85 5.47 6.17 19.88
C TYR A 85 4.51 7.12 20.61
N GLY A 86 3.31 6.67 20.98
CA GLY A 86 2.25 7.56 21.47
C GLY A 86 2.61 8.39 22.70
N GLU A 87 3.34 7.81 23.67
CA GLU A 87 3.78 8.54 24.87
C GLU A 87 4.82 9.62 24.53
N GLU A 88 5.75 9.33 23.63
CA GLU A 88 6.79 10.27 23.19
C GLU A 88 6.18 11.39 22.35
N LEU A 89 5.27 11.05 21.44
CA LEU A 89 4.52 12.01 20.62
C LEU A 89 3.74 13.01 21.49
N ALA A 90 2.98 12.51 22.46
CA ALA A 90 2.21 13.36 23.37
C ALA A 90 3.09 14.28 24.23
N GLN A 91 4.32 13.86 24.55
CA GLN A 91 5.27 14.67 25.30
C GLN A 91 6.00 15.69 24.41
N ALA A 92 6.32 15.33 23.17
CA ALA A 92 7.11 16.15 22.26
C ALA A 92 6.27 17.20 21.52
N LEU A 93 4.98 16.93 21.27
CA LEU A 93 4.07 17.76 20.48
C LEU A 93 2.85 18.17 21.32
N PRO A 94 2.94 19.25 22.11
CA PRO A 94 1.83 19.74 22.94
C PRO A 94 0.62 20.24 22.14
N GLU A 95 0.75 20.40 20.83
CA GLU A 95 -0.31 20.77 19.89
C GLU A 95 -1.35 19.66 19.70
N ILE A 96 -1.00 18.41 20.04
CA ILE A 96 -1.87 17.24 19.93
C ILE A 96 -2.80 17.18 21.16
N ASP A 97 -4.11 17.24 20.93
CA ASP A 97 -5.09 17.15 22.01
C ASP A 97 -5.30 15.70 22.48
N SER A 98 -5.14 14.71 21.58
CA SER A 98 -5.30 13.30 21.90
C SER A 98 -4.49 12.40 20.97
N VAL A 99 -3.87 11.35 21.54
CA VAL A 99 -3.22 10.27 20.79
C VAL A 99 -4.06 9.00 20.92
N ALA A 100 -4.45 8.40 19.80
CA ALA A 100 -5.33 7.25 19.71
C ALA A 100 -4.68 6.10 18.92
N GLY A 101 -4.17 5.08 19.61
CA GLY A 101 -3.70 3.83 18.99
C GLY A 101 -4.85 3.02 18.36
N PHE A 102 -4.57 1.84 17.80
CA PHE A 102 -5.55 1.06 17.02
C PHE A 102 -6.78 0.60 17.81
N GLY A 103 -6.68 0.52 19.14
CA GLY A 103 -7.78 0.14 20.04
C GLY A 103 -8.47 1.32 20.74
N VAL A 104 -8.15 2.56 20.37
CA VAL A 104 -8.65 3.77 21.03
C VAL A 104 -9.57 4.52 20.07
N PRO A 105 -10.84 4.75 20.43
CA PRO A 105 -11.74 5.56 19.60
C PRO A 105 -11.22 6.99 19.44
N VAL A 106 -11.33 7.53 18.22
CA VAL A 106 -10.97 8.93 17.91
C VAL A 106 -12.04 9.92 18.39
N THR A 107 -13.28 9.46 18.61
CA THR A 107 -14.37 10.28 19.12
C THR A 107 -14.45 10.21 20.64
N LEU A 108 -14.07 11.30 21.33
CA LEU A 108 -14.13 11.38 22.80
C LEU A 108 -15.51 11.78 23.37
N GLY A 109 -16.55 11.91 22.53
CA GLY A 109 -17.77 12.66 22.87
C GLY A 109 -19.10 11.90 22.98
N SER A 110 -19.27 10.72 22.40
CA SER A 110 -20.58 10.03 22.37
C SER A 110 -20.65 8.87 23.37
N THR A 111 -20.55 9.16 24.67
CA THR A 111 -20.93 8.20 25.73
C THR A 111 -22.45 8.11 25.91
N ARG A 112 -23.23 8.05 24.82
CA ARG A 112 -24.63 7.60 24.90
C ARG A 112 -24.69 6.08 24.83
N GLY A 113 -24.32 5.46 25.96
CA GLY A 113 -24.87 4.16 26.37
C GLY A 113 -24.34 2.88 25.70
N SER A 114 -23.25 2.93 24.94
CA SER A 114 -22.63 1.72 24.41
C SER A 114 -21.69 1.11 25.46
N LYS A 115 -22.02 -0.09 25.98
CA LYS A 115 -21.07 -0.93 26.72
C LYS A 115 -19.84 -1.09 25.83
N SER A 116 -18.65 -0.82 26.37
CA SER A 116 -17.37 -0.89 25.68
C SER A 116 -17.11 -2.28 25.07
N SER A 117 -17.65 -2.55 23.90
CA SER A 117 -17.08 -3.53 23.00
C SER A 117 -15.64 -3.08 22.71
N PRO A 118 -14.66 -4.00 22.66
CA PRO A 118 -13.32 -3.66 22.21
C PRO A 118 -13.42 -2.94 20.86
N PHE A 119 -12.75 -1.80 20.72
CA PHE A 119 -12.64 -1.11 19.45
C PHE A 119 -11.72 -1.94 18.54
N ASP A 120 -12.33 -2.82 17.75
CA ASP A 120 -11.62 -3.68 16.80
C ASP A 120 -11.64 -3.04 15.41
N LEU A 121 -10.72 -2.10 15.19
CA LEU A 121 -10.58 -1.33 13.96
C LEU A 121 -10.60 -2.20 12.69
N LEU A 122 -10.05 -3.41 12.77
CA LEU A 122 -9.98 -4.37 11.66
C LEU A 122 -11.37 -4.81 11.15
N ASN A 123 -12.38 -4.85 12.03
CA ASN A 123 -13.72 -5.39 11.73
C ASN A 123 -14.83 -4.32 11.83
N LEU A 124 -14.48 -3.04 11.95
CA LEU A 124 -15.48 -1.97 11.91
C LEU A 124 -16.14 -1.89 10.52
N PRO A 125 -17.38 -1.39 10.41
CA PRO A 125 -17.95 -1.03 9.13
C PRO A 125 -17.33 0.27 8.60
N ARG A 126 -17.40 0.49 7.28
CA ARG A 126 -16.99 1.74 6.63
C ARG A 126 -17.99 2.11 5.53
N PRO A 127 -18.06 3.38 5.09
CA PRO A 127 -18.94 3.77 3.98
C PRO A 127 -18.54 3.08 2.66
N LYS A 128 -19.42 3.19 1.67
CA LYS A 128 -19.12 2.79 0.29
C LYS A 128 -17.87 3.51 -0.24
N SER A 129 -17.20 2.91 -1.22
CA SER A 129 -16.04 3.58 -1.84
C SER A 129 -16.48 4.81 -2.63
N GLU A 130 -15.69 5.89 -2.54
CA GLU A 130 -15.84 7.07 -3.41
C GLU A 130 -15.15 6.87 -4.77
N SER A 131 -14.19 5.95 -4.82
CA SER A 131 -13.48 5.51 -6.01
C SER A 131 -14.13 4.24 -6.58
N PRO A 132 -13.94 3.93 -7.88
CA PRO A 132 -14.44 2.68 -8.45
C PRO A 132 -13.62 1.45 -8.01
N TRP A 133 -12.62 1.65 -7.18
CA TRP A 133 -11.79 0.64 -6.56
C TRP A 133 -11.80 0.82 -5.04
N ALA A 134 -11.39 -0.21 -4.29
CA ALA A 134 -11.19 -0.09 -2.84
C ALA A 134 -10.13 -1.07 -2.35
N TYR A 135 -9.24 -0.61 -1.46
CA TYR A 135 -8.38 -1.51 -0.70
C TYR A 135 -9.20 -2.23 0.37
N VAL A 136 -9.02 -3.54 0.55
CA VAL A 136 -9.67 -4.30 1.62
C VAL A 136 -8.62 -5.01 2.45
N LYS A 137 -8.52 -4.61 3.72
CA LYS A 137 -7.58 -5.21 4.66
C LYS A 137 -8.11 -6.55 5.17
N ILE A 138 -7.45 -7.65 4.78
CA ILE A 138 -7.92 -9.01 5.08
C ILE A 138 -7.29 -9.60 6.36
N ALA A 139 -6.17 -9.04 6.80
CA ALA A 139 -5.47 -9.42 8.02
C ALA A 139 -4.68 -8.24 8.60
N GLU A 140 -4.37 -8.33 9.89
CA GLU A 140 -3.52 -7.40 10.62
C GLU A 140 -2.33 -8.14 11.24
N GLY A 141 -1.19 -7.46 11.36
CA GLY A 141 0.01 -8.04 11.98
C GLY A 141 0.73 -9.04 11.07
N CYS A 142 1.84 -9.58 11.54
CA CYS A 142 2.71 -10.43 10.73
C CYS A 142 3.56 -11.36 11.59
N ASP A 143 3.64 -12.64 11.24
CA ASP A 143 4.43 -13.65 11.95
C ASP A 143 5.89 -13.76 11.44
N ARG A 144 6.26 -13.01 10.40
CA ARG A 144 7.63 -12.98 9.87
C ARG A 144 8.59 -12.28 10.82
N ALA A 145 9.80 -12.81 10.91
CA ALA A 145 10.90 -12.25 11.70
C ALA A 145 11.94 -11.54 10.82
N CYS A 146 11.49 -10.74 9.85
CA CYS A 146 12.36 -9.98 8.95
C CYS A 146 13.30 -9.05 9.77
N GLY A 147 14.58 -9.05 9.43
CA GLY A 147 15.62 -8.40 10.25
C GLY A 147 15.47 -6.89 10.40
N PHE A 148 14.90 -6.21 9.40
CA PHE A 148 14.64 -4.77 9.36
C PHE A 148 13.24 -4.35 9.83
N CYS A 149 12.32 -5.30 10.03
CA CYS A 149 10.90 -4.97 10.16
C CYS A 149 10.47 -4.89 11.62
N ALA A 150 9.91 -3.75 12.04
CA ALA A 150 9.37 -3.56 13.38
C ALA A 150 7.89 -3.95 13.52
N ILE A 151 7.17 -4.22 12.43
CA ILE A 151 5.71 -4.51 12.43
C ILE A 151 5.27 -5.49 13.52
N PRO A 152 5.93 -6.66 13.73
CA PRO A 152 5.46 -7.62 14.73
C PRO A 152 5.48 -7.10 16.17
N THR A 153 6.23 -6.02 16.44
CA THR A 153 6.38 -5.44 17.78
C THR A 153 5.19 -4.58 18.20
N PHE A 154 4.51 -3.91 17.25
CA PHE A 154 3.43 -2.97 17.55
C PHE A 154 2.09 -3.32 16.88
N ARG A 155 2.09 -3.99 15.72
CA ARG A 155 0.86 -4.53 15.10
C ARG A 155 0.56 -5.98 15.53
N GLY A 156 1.51 -6.62 16.22
CA GLY A 156 1.37 -7.97 16.76
C GLY A 156 1.49 -9.08 15.72
N LYS A 157 1.14 -10.29 16.17
CA LYS A 157 1.07 -11.50 15.33
C LYS A 157 -0.05 -11.40 14.32
N GLN A 158 0.03 -12.22 13.28
CA GLN A 158 -0.99 -12.23 12.26
C GLN A 158 -2.37 -12.60 12.83
N ARG A 159 -3.36 -11.76 12.54
CA ARG A 159 -4.78 -11.95 12.82
C ARG A 159 -5.56 -11.76 11.53
N SER A 160 -6.01 -12.86 10.94
CA SER A 160 -6.86 -12.85 9.75
C SER A 160 -8.31 -12.55 10.11
N ARG A 161 -9.05 -11.90 9.20
CA ARG A 161 -10.51 -11.76 9.28
C ARG A 161 -11.20 -13.01 8.75
N SER A 162 -12.49 -13.19 9.05
CA SER A 162 -13.27 -14.26 8.43
C SER A 162 -13.58 -13.92 6.96
N ILE A 163 -13.73 -14.94 6.11
CA ILE A 163 -14.12 -14.74 4.71
C ILE A 163 -15.48 -14.03 4.64
N ASP A 164 -16.44 -14.42 5.49
CA ASP A 164 -17.78 -13.83 5.51
C ASP A 164 -17.74 -12.33 5.82
N ASP A 165 -16.93 -11.90 6.80
CA ASP A 165 -16.78 -10.48 7.13
C ASP A 165 -16.10 -9.68 6.01
N ILE A 166 -15.14 -10.31 5.31
CA ILE A 166 -14.49 -9.68 4.15
C ILE A 166 -15.48 -9.54 2.99
N LEU A 167 -16.25 -10.57 2.68
CA LEU A 167 -17.24 -10.54 1.60
C LEU A 167 -18.36 -9.55 1.90
N ALA A 168 -18.84 -9.49 3.15
CA ALA A 168 -19.84 -8.50 3.57
C ALA A 168 -19.33 -7.06 3.38
N GLU A 169 -18.05 -6.81 3.64
CA GLU A 169 -17.42 -5.52 3.36
C GLU A 169 -17.27 -5.27 1.85
N VAL A 170 -16.82 -6.26 1.08
CA VAL A 170 -16.70 -6.14 -0.38
C VAL A 170 -18.04 -5.78 -1.02
N ASP A 171 -19.12 -6.45 -0.61
CA ASP A 171 -20.47 -6.17 -1.09
C ASP A 171 -20.92 -4.74 -0.72
N ALA A 172 -20.58 -4.24 0.47
CA ALA A 172 -20.96 -2.91 0.94
C ALA A 172 -20.18 -1.77 0.27
N LEU A 173 -19.01 -2.04 -0.31
CA LEU A 173 -18.17 -1.02 -0.94
C LEU A 173 -18.68 -0.59 -2.31
N GLU A 174 -19.43 -1.45 -3.00
CA GLU A 174 -19.94 -1.23 -4.36
C GLU A 174 -18.82 -0.87 -5.38
N ALA A 175 -17.59 -1.31 -5.12
CA ALA A 175 -16.44 -1.08 -5.98
C ALA A 175 -16.35 -2.11 -7.13
N ARG A 176 -15.75 -1.71 -8.25
CA ARG A 176 -15.50 -2.53 -9.44
C ARG A 176 -14.18 -3.31 -9.31
N GLU A 177 -13.17 -2.71 -8.68
CA GLU A 177 -11.89 -3.34 -8.37
C GLU A 177 -11.69 -3.45 -6.85
N ILE A 178 -11.38 -4.64 -6.35
CA ILE A 178 -11.00 -4.87 -4.95
C ILE A 178 -9.51 -5.19 -4.89
N VAL A 179 -8.78 -4.45 -4.07
CA VAL A 179 -7.35 -4.67 -3.83
C VAL A 179 -7.16 -5.24 -2.43
N LEU A 180 -6.86 -6.54 -2.33
CA LEU A 180 -6.65 -7.20 -1.05
C LEU A 180 -5.27 -6.85 -0.49
N VAL A 181 -5.26 -6.37 0.75
CA VAL A 181 -4.04 -5.92 1.44
C VAL A 181 -3.89 -6.57 2.81
N ALA A 182 -2.65 -6.85 3.19
CA ALA A 182 -2.22 -7.27 4.52
C ALA A 182 -0.72 -6.99 4.67
N GLN A 183 -0.13 -7.28 5.83
CA GLN A 183 1.33 -7.24 5.99
C GLN A 183 2.03 -8.46 5.38
N ASP A 184 1.41 -9.64 5.43
CA ASP A 184 1.80 -10.84 4.69
C ASP A 184 0.55 -11.50 4.10
N LEU A 185 0.20 -11.15 2.86
CA LEU A 185 -1.10 -11.51 2.27
C LEU A 185 -1.23 -13.01 2.03
N ALA A 186 -0.18 -13.64 1.49
CA ALA A 186 -0.17 -15.06 1.16
C ALA A 186 -0.26 -15.96 2.41
N ALA A 187 0.04 -15.41 3.59
CA ALA A 187 -0.11 -16.11 4.86
C ALA A 187 -1.54 -16.09 5.42
N TYR A 188 -2.49 -15.40 4.79
CA TYR A 188 -3.89 -15.32 5.24
C TYR A 188 -4.49 -16.69 5.59
N GLY A 189 -5.19 -16.75 6.72
CA GLY A 189 -5.89 -17.93 7.21
C GLY A 189 -5.04 -18.94 8.00
N ARG A 190 -3.71 -18.80 8.03
CA ARG A 190 -2.83 -19.72 8.78
C ARG A 190 -3.09 -19.72 10.28
N ASP A 191 -3.49 -18.58 10.83
CA ASP A 191 -3.89 -18.39 12.22
C ASP A 191 -5.28 -18.98 12.54
N GLN A 192 -6.08 -19.31 11.51
CA GLN A 192 -7.44 -19.83 11.65
C GLN A 192 -7.58 -21.32 11.27
N GLY A 193 -6.53 -21.94 10.74
CA GLY A 193 -6.54 -23.32 10.24
C GLY A 193 -6.49 -23.37 8.70
N VAL A 194 -5.50 -24.07 8.15
CA VAL A 194 -5.27 -24.21 6.70
C VAL A 194 -6.41 -24.97 5.99
N GLY A 195 -6.62 -24.73 4.71
CA GLY A 195 -7.68 -25.34 3.90
C GLY A 195 -8.63 -24.29 3.32
N GLU A 196 -9.94 -24.44 3.53
CA GLU A 196 -10.99 -23.53 3.04
C GLU A 196 -10.87 -22.07 3.54
N ARG A 197 -10.00 -21.82 4.52
CA ARG A 197 -9.74 -20.48 5.08
C ARG A 197 -8.50 -19.80 4.50
N SER A 198 -7.82 -20.42 3.53
CA SER A 198 -6.59 -19.88 2.95
C SER A 198 -6.87 -18.75 1.95
N ILE A 199 -5.80 -18.13 1.45
CA ILE A 199 -5.88 -16.99 0.52
C ILE A 199 -6.58 -17.33 -0.80
N VAL A 200 -6.43 -18.56 -1.33
CA VAL A 200 -7.01 -18.94 -2.63
C VAL A 200 -8.55 -19.02 -2.58
N PRO A 201 -9.18 -19.73 -1.61
CA PRO A 201 -10.63 -19.69 -1.43
C PRO A 201 -11.18 -18.28 -1.22
N LEU A 202 -10.51 -17.45 -0.40
CA LEU A 202 -10.92 -16.05 -0.22
C LEU A 202 -10.88 -15.29 -1.55
N MET A 203 -9.76 -15.35 -2.27
CA MET A 203 -9.59 -14.66 -3.52
C MET A 203 -10.66 -15.07 -4.54
N ASN A 204 -10.89 -16.37 -4.72
CA ASN A 204 -11.94 -16.87 -5.62
C ASN A 204 -13.32 -16.37 -5.22
N ALA A 205 -13.63 -16.36 -3.92
CA ALA A 205 -14.90 -15.84 -3.43
C ALA A 205 -15.09 -14.35 -3.69
N VAL A 206 -14.01 -13.55 -3.68
CA VAL A 206 -14.05 -12.12 -4.03
C VAL A 206 -14.15 -11.93 -5.55
N VAL A 207 -13.46 -12.74 -6.36
CA VAL A 207 -13.55 -12.72 -7.84
C VAL A 207 -14.99 -12.95 -8.31
N ASP A 208 -15.76 -13.79 -7.61
CA ASP A 208 -17.18 -14.01 -7.91
C ASP A 208 -18.09 -12.80 -7.59
N ARG A 209 -17.56 -11.73 -6.94
CA ARG A 209 -18.33 -10.55 -6.53
C ARG A 209 -18.01 -9.28 -7.30
N VAL A 210 -16.81 -9.14 -7.83
CA VAL A 210 -16.33 -7.88 -8.45
C VAL A 210 -15.59 -8.12 -9.76
N ASP A 211 -15.49 -7.09 -10.60
CA ASP A 211 -14.92 -7.22 -11.94
C ASP A 211 -13.40 -7.44 -11.92
N ARG A 212 -12.68 -6.87 -10.94
CA ARG A 212 -11.22 -7.01 -10.79
C ARG A 212 -10.83 -7.29 -9.35
N VAL A 213 -9.91 -8.23 -9.14
CA VAL A 213 -9.31 -8.52 -7.83
C VAL A 213 -7.80 -8.47 -7.95
N ARG A 214 -7.17 -7.64 -7.12
CA ARG A 214 -5.70 -7.47 -7.08
C ARG A 214 -5.17 -7.87 -5.71
N LEU A 215 -4.00 -8.50 -5.70
CA LEU A 215 -3.29 -8.87 -4.49
C LEU A 215 -2.02 -8.04 -4.35
N LEU A 216 -1.81 -7.42 -3.18
CA LEU A 216 -0.57 -6.71 -2.84
C LEU A 216 0.14 -7.38 -1.67
N TYR A 217 1.45 -7.13 -1.53
CA TYR A 217 2.29 -7.61 -0.43
C TYR A 217 2.43 -9.14 -0.37
N LEU A 218 2.73 -9.76 -1.51
CA LEU A 218 2.97 -11.21 -1.60
C LEU A 218 4.40 -11.54 -1.17
N TYR A 219 4.53 -12.37 -0.13
CA TYR A 219 5.83 -12.90 0.27
C TYR A 219 6.24 -14.04 -0.69
N PRO A 220 7.44 -13.99 -1.31
CA PRO A 220 7.79 -14.88 -2.43
C PRO A 220 7.83 -16.37 -2.07
N SER A 221 8.14 -16.75 -0.82
CA SER A 221 8.15 -18.16 -0.41
C SER A 221 6.76 -18.80 -0.33
N ASP A 222 5.72 -17.99 -0.24
CA ASP A 222 4.35 -18.44 0.00
C ASP A 222 3.49 -18.40 -1.25
N LEU A 223 4.07 -17.91 -2.34
CA LEU A 223 3.46 -17.94 -3.65
C LEU A 223 3.48 -19.39 -4.14
N THR A 224 2.43 -20.16 -3.86
CA THR A 224 2.26 -21.54 -4.35
C THR A 224 1.84 -21.56 -5.83
N ASP A 225 1.96 -22.71 -6.49
CA ASP A 225 1.48 -22.83 -7.87
C ASP A 225 -0.03 -22.62 -7.99
N GLU A 226 -0.79 -23.12 -7.00
CA GLU A 226 -2.24 -22.89 -6.90
C GLU A 226 -2.59 -21.40 -6.80
N LEU A 227 -1.83 -20.62 -6.02
CA LEU A 227 -2.05 -19.18 -5.92
C LEU A 227 -1.69 -18.45 -7.22
N ILE A 228 -0.61 -18.85 -7.90
CA ILE A 228 -0.27 -18.28 -9.22
C ILE A 228 -1.40 -18.54 -10.21
N ASP A 229 -1.87 -19.78 -10.29
CA ASP A 229 -2.92 -20.16 -11.23
C ASP A 229 -4.23 -19.42 -10.94
N ALA A 230 -4.55 -19.20 -9.66
CA ALA A 230 -5.69 -18.38 -9.26
C ALA A 230 -5.54 -16.92 -9.72
N ILE A 231 -4.39 -16.28 -9.46
CA ILE A 231 -4.10 -14.89 -9.88
C ILE A 231 -4.21 -14.76 -11.41
N CYS A 232 -3.59 -15.66 -12.18
CA CYS A 232 -3.69 -15.66 -13.63
C CYS A 232 -5.15 -15.82 -14.12
N SER A 233 -5.92 -16.71 -13.48
CA SER A 233 -7.32 -16.97 -13.87
C SER A 233 -8.28 -15.84 -13.50
N SER A 234 -7.89 -14.91 -12.62
CA SER A 234 -8.73 -13.78 -12.20
C SER A 234 -8.88 -12.67 -13.24
N GLY A 235 -8.06 -12.67 -14.29
CA GLY A 235 -8.00 -11.58 -15.28
C GLY A 235 -7.14 -10.38 -14.85
N VAL A 236 -6.56 -10.42 -13.65
CA VAL A 236 -5.59 -9.41 -13.15
C VAL A 236 -4.28 -10.11 -12.76
N PRO A 237 -3.46 -10.56 -13.73
CA PRO A 237 -2.19 -11.25 -13.46
C PRO A 237 -1.09 -10.28 -13.01
N TYR A 238 -1.30 -9.67 -11.84
CA TYR A 238 -0.43 -8.69 -11.22
C TYR A 238 0.19 -9.27 -9.94
N PHE A 239 1.52 -9.28 -9.88
CA PHE A 239 2.29 -9.90 -8.81
C PHE A 239 3.17 -8.85 -8.11
N ASP A 240 2.69 -8.30 -6.98
CA ASP A 240 3.49 -7.47 -6.09
C ASP A 240 4.28 -8.35 -5.10
N LEU A 241 5.51 -8.65 -5.49
CA LEU A 241 6.43 -9.52 -4.78
C LEU A 241 7.33 -8.69 -3.87
N SER A 242 7.20 -8.87 -2.57
CA SER A 242 8.10 -8.23 -1.62
C SER A 242 9.46 -8.91 -1.65
N LEU A 243 10.42 -8.52 -2.52
CA LEU A 243 11.74 -9.19 -2.63
C LEU A 243 12.81 -8.63 -1.67
N GLN A 244 12.74 -7.34 -1.34
CA GLN A 244 13.69 -6.58 -0.48
C GLN A 244 15.14 -6.51 -0.98
N HIS A 245 15.72 -7.60 -1.49
CA HIS A 245 17.07 -7.64 -2.06
C HIS A 245 17.22 -8.89 -2.92
N VAL A 246 18.35 -9.10 -3.59
CA VAL A 246 18.62 -10.31 -4.41
C VAL A 246 19.88 -11.06 -3.98
N SER A 247 20.86 -10.36 -3.40
CA SER A 247 22.03 -10.98 -2.80
C SER A 247 21.68 -11.99 -1.72
N SER A 248 22.16 -13.22 -1.88
CA SER A 248 21.93 -14.34 -0.97
C SER A 248 22.53 -14.08 0.44
N PRO A 249 23.77 -13.57 0.59
CA PRO A 249 24.27 -13.10 1.89
C PRO A 249 23.38 -12.08 2.59
N LEU A 250 22.94 -11.04 1.88
CA LEU A 250 22.12 -9.99 2.47
C LEU A 250 20.72 -10.46 2.84
N LEU A 251 20.07 -11.25 1.99
CA LEU A 251 18.76 -11.82 2.33
C LEU A 251 18.83 -12.70 3.58
N ARG A 252 19.91 -13.47 3.76
CA ARG A 252 20.14 -14.20 5.03
C ARG A 252 20.30 -13.26 6.22
N ALA A 253 21.05 -12.17 6.07
CA ALA A 253 21.22 -11.16 7.12
C ALA A 253 19.90 -10.43 7.44
N MET A 254 19.05 -10.22 6.43
CA MET A 254 17.67 -9.73 6.56
C MET A 254 16.70 -10.79 7.09
N LYS A 255 17.15 -12.01 7.39
CA LYS A 255 16.32 -13.15 7.81
C LYS A 255 15.19 -13.47 6.83
N ARG A 256 15.48 -13.37 5.54
CA ARG A 256 14.55 -13.62 4.44
C ARG A 256 14.91 -14.88 3.68
N TRP A 257 13.90 -15.48 3.08
CA TRP A 257 14.05 -16.58 2.15
C TRP A 257 14.35 -16.06 0.74
N GLY A 258 15.19 -16.78 0.01
CA GLY A 258 15.41 -16.58 -1.42
C GLY A 258 16.77 -15.97 -1.76
N ASP A 259 16.94 -15.73 -3.06
CA ASP A 259 18.06 -15.09 -3.73
C ASP A 259 17.64 -14.76 -5.17
N GLY A 260 18.48 -14.00 -5.89
CA GLY A 260 18.22 -13.58 -7.27
C GLY A 260 17.85 -14.73 -8.20
N ASP A 261 18.59 -15.85 -8.16
CA ASP A 261 18.33 -17.01 -9.01
C ASP A 261 16.95 -17.64 -8.73
N ARG A 262 16.59 -17.79 -7.45
CA ARG A 262 15.27 -18.31 -7.06
C ARG A 262 14.14 -17.39 -7.47
N PHE A 263 14.31 -16.08 -7.29
CA PHE A 263 13.30 -15.10 -7.68
C PHE A 263 13.13 -15.05 -9.20
N ALA A 264 14.23 -15.01 -9.95
CA ALA A 264 14.21 -15.05 -11.42
C ALA A 264 13.54 -16.33 -11.93
N SER A 265 13.86 -17.48 -11.34
CA SER A 265 13.23 -18.76 -11.70
C SER A 265 11.72 -18.76 -11.43
N ARG A 266 11.28 -18.18 -10.30
CA ARG A 266 9.85 -18.09 -9.97
C ARG A 266 9.11 -17.16 -10.93
N ILE A 267 9.70 -16.00 -11.25
CA ILE A 267 9.13 -15.04 -12.20
C ILE A 267 9.07 -15.65 -13.61
N ALA A 268 10.12 -16.37 -14.04
CA ALA A 268 10.11 -17.10 -15.30
C ALA A 268 8.98 -18.14 -15.36
N THR A 269 8.78 -18.90 -14.28
CA THR A 269 7.66 -19.88 -14.19
C THR A 269 6.30 -19.20 -14.31
N ILE A 270 6.13 -18.00 -13.74
CA ILE A 270 4.87 -17.24 -13.87
C ILE A 270 4.69 -16.78 -15.31
N ARG A 271 5.74 -16.25 -15.96
CA ARG A 271 5.70 -15.82 -17.37
C ARG A 271 5.47 -16.96 -18.36
N GLU A 272 5.87 -18.18 -18.02
CA GLU A 272 5.52 -19.36 -18.82
C GLU A 272 4.01 -19.63 -18.82
N ARG A 273 3.30 -19.29 -17.73
CA ARG A 273 1.84 -19.45 -17.60
C ARG A 273 1.10 -18.24 -18.15
N GLU A 274 1.58 -17.05 -17.85
CA GLU A 274 1.00 -15.78 -18.27
C GLU A 274 2.12 -14.83 -18.74
N PRO A 275 2.44 -14.82 -20.05
CA PRO A 275 3.53 -14.01 -20.62
C PRO A 275 3.37 -12.51 -20.36
N GLU A 276 2.14 -12.03 -20.25
CA GLU A 276 1.85 -10.62 -20.06
C GLU A 276 1.91 -10.20 -18.58
N ALA A 277 2.07 -11.13 -17.63
CA ALA A 277 2.00 -10.86 -16.19
C ALA A 277 2.82 -9.63 -15.77
N ALA A 278 2.19 -8.74 -14.99
CA ALA A 278 2.84 -7.55 -14.45
C ALA A 278 3.49 -7.88 -13.12
N PHE A 279 4.75 -7.46 -12.94
CA PHE A 279 5.51 -7.69 -11.73
C PHE A 279 5.91 -6.39 -11.07
N ARG A 280 5.61 -6.32 -9.77
CA ARG A 280 6.05 -5.24 -8.90
C ARG A 280 6.93 -5.79 -7.79
N SER A 281 7.96 -5.02 -7.39
CA SER A 281 8.74 -5.34 -6.20
C SER A 281 9.24 -4.08 -5.49
N ASN A 282 9.66 -4.25 -4.24
CA ASN A 282 10.36 -3.22 -3.48
C ASN A 282 11.72 -3.75 -3.02
N PHE A 283 12.73 -2.87 -3.01
CA PHE A 283 14.10 -3.18 -2.61
C PHE A 283 14.61 -2.20 -1.56
N ILE A 284 15.37 -2.71 -0.61
CA ILE A 284 16.04 -1.96 0.45
C ILE A 284 17.51 -1.84 0.08
N VAL A 285 18.00 -0.61 -0.03
CA VAL A 285 19.37 -0.27 -0.43
C VAL A 285 20.11 0.33 0.77
N GLY A 286 21.36 -0.03 0.95
CA GLY A 286 22.17 0.35 2.11
C GLY A 286 21.95 -0.52 3.35
N TYR A 287 21.50 -1.77 3.20
CA TYR A 287 21.37 -2.66 4.37
C TYR A 287 22.74 -2.88 5.03
N PRO A 288 22.85 -2.98 6.38
CA PRO A 288 24.14 -3.12 7.03
C PRO A 288 24.95 -4.31 6.50
N GLY A 289 26.15 -4.01 6.00
CA GLY A 289 27.04 -4.97 5.34
C GLY A 289 26.90 -5.08 3.82
N GLU A 290 26.05 -4.28 3.16
CA GLU A 290 25.86 -4.31 1.71
C GLU A 290 27.10 -3.82 0.94
N THR A 291 27.64 -4.69 0.11
CA THR A 291 28.86 -4.48 -0.68
C THR A 291 28.54 -4.01 -2.10
N GLU A 292 29.58 -3.60 -2.83
CA GLU A 292 29.48 -3.26 -4.26
C GLU A 292 29.01 -4.46 -5.11
N ASP A 293 29.48 -5.67 -4.82
CA ASP A 293 29.04 -6.89 -5.51
C ASP A 293 27.55 -7.18 -5.28
N ASP A 294 27.04 -6.88 -4.09
CA ASP A 294 25.61 -7.05 -3.78
C ASP A 294 24.73 -6.08 -4.59
N HIS A 295 25.21 -4.84 -4.76
CA HIS A 295 24.55 -3.81 -5.57
C HIS A 295 24.60 -4.15 -7.06
N ASP A 296 25.76 -4.60 -7.57
CA ASP A 296 25.92 -5.09 -8.94
C ASP A 296 24.98 -6.26 -9.25
N GLN A 297 24.79 -7.17 -8.30
CA GLN A 297 23.82 -8.26 -8.44
C GLN A 297 22.39 -7.74 -8.54
N LEU A 298 22.03 -6.69 -7.78
CA LEU A 298 20.72 -6.07 -7.84
C LEU A 298 20.46 -5.38 -9.18
N LEU A 299 21.41 -4.59 -9.69
CA LEU A 299 21.33 -3.97 -11.01
C LEU A 299 21.11 -5.01 -12.11
N LYS A 300 21.95 -6.06 -12.14
CA LYS A 300 21.84 -7.17 -13.11
C LYS A 300 20.51 -7.90 -12.99
N PHE A 301 20.01 -8.10 -11.78
CA PHE A 301 18.72 -8.74 -11.57
C PHE A 301 17.58 -7.89 -12.12
N VAL A 302 17.52 -6.61 -11.78
CA VAL A 302 16.47 -5.70 -12.26
C VAL A 302 16.47 -5.68 -13.78
N GLU A 303 17.65 -5.48 -14.40
CA GLU A 303 17.82 -5.45 -15.86
C GLU A 303 17.38 -6.76 -16.54
N SER A 304 17.84 -7.91 -16.04
CA SER A 304 17.57 -9.21 -16.67
C SER A 304 16.13 -9.68 -16.48
N VAL A 305 15.54 -9.44 -15.30
CA VAL A 305 14.19 -9.90 -14.97
C VAL A 305 13.13 -8.98 -15.58
N ARG A 306 13.44 -7.72 -15.92
CA ARG A 306 12.46 -6.79 -16.54
C ARG A 306 11.17 -6.67 -15.73
N LEU A 307 11.29 -6.36 -14.44
CA LEU A 307 10.15 -6.02 -13.60
C LEU A 307 9.43 -4.78 -14.16
N ASP A 308 8.10 -4.74 -14.05
CA ASP A 308 7.28 -3.63 -14.54
C ASP A 308 7.41 -2.42 -13.61
N TRP A 309 7.42 -2.68 -12.30
CA TRP A 309 7.43 -1.66 -11.27
C TRP A 309 8.44 -2.01 -10.17
N CYS A 310 9.36 -1.09 -9.86
CA CYS A 310 10.25 -1.25 -8.72
C CYS A 310 10.24 0.00 -7.84
N GLY A 311 10.06 -0.19 -6.54
CA GLY A 311 10.39 0.82 -5.54
C GLY A 311 11.75 0.55 -4.91
N PHE A 312 12.59 1.58 -4.79
CA PHE A 312 13.86 1.50 -4.08
C PHE A 312 13.82 2.41 -2.86
N PHE A 313 14.15 1.86 -1.69
CA PHE A 313 14.09 2.58 -0.43
C PHE A 313 15.43 2.49 0.29
N PRO A 314 15.95 3.60 0.86
CA PRO A 314 17.08 3.51 1.75
C PRO A 314 16.74 2.64 2.97
N PHE A 315 17.71 1.87 3.45
CA PHE A 315 17.59 1.19 4.72
C PHE A 315 17.36 2.22 5.84
N SER A 316 16.28 2.04 6.60
CA SER A 316 15.98 2.85 7.78
C SER A 316 16.23 2.02 9.03
N ARG A 317 17.06 2.56 9.93
CA ARG A 317 17.46 1.89 11.17
C ARG A 317 16.35 2.06 12.22
N GLU A 318 15.52 1.04 12.34
CA GLU A 318 14.37 1.05 13.25
C GLU A 318 14.69 0.43 14.62
N GLU A 319 14.43 1.15 15.71
CA GLU A 319 14.65 0.67 17.08
C GLU A 319 13.88 -0.63 17.35
N GLY A 320 14.52 -1.57 18.07
CA GLY A 320 13.95 -2.87 18.41
C GLY A 320 14.07 -3.92 17.30
N THR A 321 14.54 -3.56 16.11
CA THR A 321 14.77 -4.53 15.02
C THR A 321 16.13 -5.23 15.15
N HIS A 322 16.31 -6.34 14.42
CA HIS A 322 17.60 -7.04 14.38
C HIS A 322 18.67 -6.19 13.69
N ALA A 323 18.30 -5.53 12.60
CA ALA A 323 19.17 -4.68 11.80
C ALA A 323 19.65 -3.44 12.58
N ALA A 324 18.88 -2.99 13.57
CA ALA A 324 19.24 -1.86 14.44
C ALA A 324 20.58 -2.05 15.16
N ASN A 325 21.01 -3.28 15.39
CA ASN A 325 22.22 -3.59 16.16
C ASN A 325 23.37 -4.12 15.28
N LEU A 326 23.21 -4.11 13.95
CA LEU A 326 24.25 -4.57 13.05
C LEU A 326 25.32 -3.48 12.86
N ASP A 327 26.57 -3.92 12.88
CA ASP A 327 27.72 -3.10 12.48
C ASP A 327 27.78 -2.95 10.95
N ASN A 328 28.77 -2.21 10.44
CA ASN A 328 29.01 -2.02 8.99
C ASN A 328 27.86 -1.29 8.27
N GLN A 329 27.40 -0.19 8.85
CA GLN A 329 26.45 0.70 8.19
C GLN A 329 27.05 1.25 6.89
N VAL A 330 26.24 1.30 5.85
CA VAL A 330 26.64 1.88 4.56
C VAL A 330 26.54 3.40 4.65
N PRO A 331 27.55 4.17 4.22
CA PRO A 331 27.49 5.63 4.25
C PRO A 331 26.32 6.16 3.43
N GLU A 332 25.60 7.17 3.95
CA GLU A 332 24.42 7.76 3.30
C GLU A 332 24.69 8.23 1.87
N GLY A 333 25.86 8.84 1.63
CA GLY A 333 26.25 9.27 0.28
C GLY A 333 26.36 8.12 -0.73
N LEU A 334 26.82 6.94 -0.29
CA LEU A 334 26.88 5.74 -1.13
C LEU A 334 25.48 5.14 -1.34
N VAL A 335 24.62 5.18 -0.32
CA VAL A 335 23.21 4.75 -0.47
C VAL A 335 22.49 5.63 -1.48
N ALA A 336 22.68 6.95 -1.42
CA ALA A 336 22.09 7.90 -2.37
C ALA A 336 22.57 7.65 -3.81
N GLU A 337 23.86 7.38 -4.01
CA GLU A 337 24.43 7.01 -5.32
C GLU A 337 23.78 5.73 -5.87
N ARG A 338 23.69 4.67 -5.05
CA ARG A 338 23.07 3.40 -5.43
C ARG A 338 21.58 3.54 -5.75
N LEU A 339 20.85 4.33 -4.97
CA LEU A 339 19.44 4.62 -5.23
C LEU A 339 19.24 5.35 -6.56
N ALA A 340 20.08 6.36 -6.86
CA ALA A 340 20.03 7.08 -8.12
C ALA A 340 20.28 6.14 -9.31
N GLU A 341 21.29 5.29 -9.23
CA GLU A 341 21.62 4.32 -10.29
C GLU A 341 20.49 3.32 -10.54
N LEU A 342 19.91 2.75 -9.47
CA LEU A 342 18.78 1.82 -9.57
C LEU A 342 17.52 2.48 -10.12
N THR A 343 17.26 3.73 -9.72
CA THR A 343 16.11 4.51 -10.19
C THR A 343 16.26 4.81 -11.68
N GLU A 344 17.42 5.32 -12.12
CA GLU A 344 17.68 5.59 -13.53
C GLU A 344 17.58 4.31 -14.39
N LEU A 345 18.07 3.17 -13.88
CA LEU A 345 17.89 1.88 -14.54
C LEU A 345 16.41 1.51 -14.67
N GLN A 346 15.64 1.56 -13.59
CA GLN A 346 14.22 1.19 -13.58
C GLN A 346 13.37 2.13 -14.44
N ASP A 347 13.64 3.43 -14.43
CA ASP A 347 12.89 4.40 -15.23
C ASP A 347 13.01 4.06 -16.71
N ARG A 348 14.24 3.84 -17.21
CA ARG A 348 14.46 3.42 -18.60
C ARG A 348 13.71 2.13 -18.94
N MET A 349 13.65 1.18 -18.01
CA MET A 349 12.98 -0.09 -18.22
C MET A 349 11.46 0.03 -18.23
N THR A 350 10.93 0.85 -17.33
CA THR A 350 9.50 1.16 -17.25
C THR A 350 9.09 1.86 -18.53
N TRP A 351 9.80 2.92 -18.94
CA TRP A 351 9.51 3.66 -20.16
C TRP A 351 9.51 2.77 -21.40
N ALA A 352 10.53 1.91 -21.56
CA ALA A 352 10.58 0.97 -22.67
C ALA A 352 9.36 0.04 -22.72
N LYS A 353 8.86 -0.43 -21.58
CA LYS A 353 7.63 -1.24 -21.51
C LYS A 353 6.38 -0.43 -21.82
N ARG A 354 6.31 0.84 -21.41
CA ARG A 354 5.17 1.71 -21.73
C ARG A 354 5.16 2.06 -23.22
N ASP A 355 6.33 2.33 -23.81
CA ASP A 355 6.48 2.55 -25.26
C ASP A 355 6.03 1.33 -26.08
N GLU A 356 6.32 0.12 -25.62
CA GLU A 356 5.84 -1.13 -26.25
C GLU A 356 4.30 -1.21 -26.32
N MET A 357 3.57 -0.47 -25.47
CA MET A 357 2.10 -0.40 -25.48
C MET A 357 1.54 0.62 -26.49
N ILE A 358 2.36 1.50 -27.06
CA ILE A 358 1.88 2.51 -28.02
C ILE A 358 1.32 1.83 -29.28
N GLY A 359 0.10 2.23 -29.66
CA GLY A 359 -0.65 1.65 -30.76
C GLY A 359 -1.52 0.46 -30.37
N SER A 360 -1.38 -0.08 -29.17
CA SER A 360 -2.24 -1.15 -28.65
C SER A 360 -3.63 -0.64 -28.28
N VAL A 361 -4.60 -1.55 -28.25
CA VAL A 361 -5.96 -1.29 -27.80
C VAL A 361 -6.17 -2.05 -26.49
N VAL A 362 -6.43 -1.33 -25.41
CA VAL A 362 -6.48 -1.86 -24.04
C VAL A 362 -7.80 -1.51 -23.36
N GLU A 363 -8.19 -2.31 -22.38
CA GLU A 363 -9.33 -2.02 -21.51
C GLU A 363 -8.86 -1.30 -20.24
N VAL A 364 -9.50 -0.17 -19.95
CA VAL A 364 -9.24 0.65 -18.76
C VAL A 364 -10.47 0.72 -17.87
N LEU A 365 -10.26 0.72 -16.55
CA LEU A 365 -11.22 1.18 -15.56
C LEU A 365 -11.04 2.68 -15.40
N VAL A 366 -12.11 3.46 -15.56
CA VAL A 366 -12.08 4.92 -15.41
C VAL A 366 -12.16 5.26 -13.93
N ASP A 367 -11.07 5.74 -13.35
CA ASP A 367 -10.98 6.10 -11.93
C ASP A 367 -11.65 7.44 -11.64
N SER A 368 -11.47 8.40 -12.54
CA SER A 368 -12.10 9.72 -12.52
C SER A 368 -12.13 10.30 -13.94
N PRO A 369 -12.90 11.36 -14.22
CA PRO A 369 -12.88 12.00 -15.53
C PRO A 369 -11.45 12.39 -15.96
N GLY A 370 -10.97 11.79 -17.05
CA GLY A 370 -9.62 12.03 -17.59
C GLY A 370 -8.54 11.08 -17.08
N VAL A 371 -8.82 10.22 -16.10
CA VAL A 371 -7.83 9.30 -15.50
C VAL A 371 -8.41 7.90 -15.37
N GLY A 372 -7.66 6.89 -15.79
CA GLY A 372 -8.01 5.50 -15.54
C GLY A 372 -6.79 4.58 -15.52
N ARG A 373 -7.04 3.29 -15.36
CA ARG A 373 -6.00 2.27 -15.24
C ARG A 373 -6.37 1.00 -15.97
N THR A 374 -5.39 0.35 -16.59
CA THR A 374 -5.55 -1.05 -17.01
C THR A 374 -5.47 -1.96 -15.79
N TRP A 375 -5.43 -3.28 -16.00
CA TRP A 375 -5.16 -4.21 -14.90
C TRP A 375 -3.67 -4.18 -14.48
N ARG A 376 -2.76 -3.61 -15.29
CA ARG A 376 -1.31 -3.59 -15.04
C ARG A 376 -0.87 -2.56 -13.99
N GLU A 377 -1.72 -1.59 -13.66
CA GLU A 377 -1.44 -0.52 -12.69
C GLU A 377 -2.26 -0.69 -11.41
N ALA A 378 -1.59 -0.80 -10.27
CA ALA A 378 -2.24 -0.68 -8.98
C ALA A 378 -2.71 0.76 -8.72
N PRO A 379 -3.88 0.97 -8.10
CA PRO A 379 -4.34 2.32 -7.77
C PRO A 379 -3.33 3.03 -6.88
N GLU A 380 -3.13 4.33 -7.11
CA GLU A 380 -2.29 5.27 -6.33
C GLU A 380 -0.78 4.94 -6.22
N ILE A 381 -0.34 3.79 -6.72
CA ILE A 381 1.01 3.28 -6.51
C ILE A 381 1.83 3.26 -7.80
N ASP A 382 1.21 2.82 -8.89
CA ASP A 382 1.86 2.68 -10.20
C ASP A 382 1.47 3.86 -11.10
N GLY A 383 1.74 3.76 -12.41
CA GLY A 383 1.34 4.79 -13.38
C GLY A 383 -0.18 4.85 -13.63
N ILE A 384 -0.59 5.83 -14.44
CA ILE A 384 -1.97 6.00 -14.89
C ILE A 384 -2.10 5.92 -16.41
N VAL A 385 -3.34 5.88 -16.89
CA VAL A 385 -3.70 6.13 -18.28
C VAL A 385 -4.50 7.43 -18.32
N ASN A 386 -3.96 8.42 -19.04
CA ASN A 386 -4.66 9.65 -19.37
C ASN A 386 -5.76 9.35 -20.39
N LEU A 387 -6.99 9.75 -20.09
CA LEU A 387 -8.20 9.43 -20.85
C LEU A 387 -8.94 10.69 -21.32
N PRO A 388 -9.87 10.55 -22.28
CA PRO A 388 -10.89 11.57 -22.52
C PRO A 388 -11.73 11.86 -21.26
N THR A 389 -12.11 13.13 -21.06
CA THR A 389 -12.84 13.57 -19.86
C THR A 389 -14.35 13.29 -19.90
N ASP A 390 -14.88 12.82 -21.03
CA ASP A 390 -16.29 12.45 -21.20
C ASP A 390 -16.60 11.00 -20.77
N LEU A 391 -15.57 10.22 -20.42
CA LEU A 391 -15.73 8.88 -19.87
C LEU A 391 -16.23 8.94 -18.42
N SER A 392 -17.22 8.09 -18.11
CA SER A 392 -17.83 8.06 -16.78
C SER A 392 -17.01 7.24 -15.79
N GLN A 393 -16.78 7.78 -14.59
CA GLN A 393 -16.13 7.07 -13.49
C GLN A 393 -16.80 5.70 -13.23
N GLY A 394 -15.97 4.67 -12.99
CA GLY A 394 -16.38 3.29 -12.72
C GLY A 394 -16.81 2.49 -13.94
N SER A 395 -16.82 3.10 -15.14
CA SER A 395 -17.02 2.37 -16.38
C SER A 395 -15.73 1.71 -16.86
N PHE A 396 -15.88 0.60 -17.59
CA PHE A 396 -14.81 0.03 -18.40
C PHE A 396 -14.88 0.61 -19.81
N ALA A 397 -13.75 1.09 -20.32
CA ALA A 397 -13.63 1.62 -21.66
C ALA A 397 -12.51 0.92 -22.41
N THR A 398 -12.72 0.66 -23.70
CA THR A 398 -11.67 0.19 -24.59
C THR A 398 -11.06 1.40 -25.29
N VAL A 399 -9.77 1.63 -25.07
CA VAL A 399 -9.05 2.79 -25.60
C VAL A 399 -7.80 2.38 -26.37
N LYS A 400 -7.41 3.19 -27.34
CA LYS A 400 -6.15 3.01 -28.06
C LYS A 400 -5.08 3.88 -27.42
N ILE A 401 -3.94 3.28 -27.07
CA ILE A 401 -2.79 4.03 -26.56
C ILE A 401 -2.08 4.69 -27.74
N VAL A 402 -1.80 5.98 -27.62
CA VAL A 402 -1.15 6.79 -28.67
C VAL A 402 0.19 7.36 -28.25
N ASP A 403 0.44 7.45 -26.95
CA ASP A 403 1.70 7.97 -26.40
C ASP A 403 1.97 7.41 -25.00
N ALA A 404 3.19 7.63 -24.51
CA ALA A 404 3.62 7.33 -23.16
C ALA A 404 4.47 8.48 -22.59
N LEU A 405 4.18 8.91 -21.36
CA LEU A 405 4.88 9.96 -20.64
C LEU A 405 5.49 9.36 -19.37
N GLY A 406 6.72 8.87 -19.52
CA GLY A 406 7.40 8.14 -18.46
C GLY A 406 6.62 6.88 -18.03
N PRO A 407 6.12 6.79 -16.78
CA PRO A 407 5.31 5.67 -16.32
C PRO A 407 3.84 5.76 -16.78
N ASP A 408 3.38 6.88 -17.32
CA ASP A 408 1.98 7.10 -17.67
C ASP A 408 1.73 6.85 -19.16
N LEU A 409 0.51 6.40 -19.48
CA LEU A 409 0.07 6.23 -20.87
C LEU A 409 -0.90 7.34 -21.26
N VAL A 410 -1.01 7.58 -22.56
CA VAL A 410 -1.96 8.52 -23.13
C VAL A 410 -2.86 7.79 -24.13
N ALA A 411 -4.16 7.84 -23.89
CA ALA A 411 -5.16 7.31 -24.80
C ALA A 411 -5.53 8.32 -25.90
N GLU A 412 -6.00 7.80 -27.04
CA GLU A 412 -6.55 8.62 -28.12
C GLU A 412 -7.68 9.53 -27.61
N GLY A 413 -7.58 10.83 -27.87
CA GLY A 413 -8.56 11.83 -27.42
C GLY A 413 -8.38 12.33 -25.99
N ALA A 414 -7.34 11.88 -25.27
CA ALA A 414 -7.00 12.44 -23.96
C ALA A 414 -6.45 13.87 -24.08
N SER A 415 -6.86 14.74 -23.17
CA SER A 415 -6.23 16.06 -22.97
C SER A 415 -5.13 15.89 -21.93
N VAL A 416 -3.88 15.91 -22.36
CA VAL A 416 -2.73 15.88 -21.45
C VAL A 416 -2.36 17.32 -21.08
N PRO A 417 -2.09 17.64 -19.80
CA PRO A 417 -1.47 18.91 -19.45
C PRO A 417 -0.17 19.08 -20.24
N GLU A 418 0.05 20.23 -20.88
CA GLU A 418 1.36 20.53 -21.48
C GLU A 418 2.37 20.59 -20.31
N ASP A 419 3.42 19.76 -20.36
CA ASP A 419 4.51 19.80 -19.38
C ASP A 419 5.10 21.22 -19.38
N ASP A 420 5.09 21.89 -18.22
CA ASP A 420 5.87 23.09 -17.97
C ASP A 420 7.36 22.67 -17.96
N GLU A 421 7.96 22.53 -19.15
CA GLU A 421 9.41 22.50 -19.30
C GLU A 421 9.96 23.88 -18.89
N SER A 422 10.45 23.99 -17.65
CA SER A 422 11.42 25.03 -17.26
C SER A 422 12.41 24.58 -16.20
#